data_AF-A0A1G9BY73-F1
#
_entry.id   AF-A0A1G9BY73-F1
#
_cell.length_a   1.000
_cell.length_b   1.000
_cell.length_c   1.000
_cell.angle_alpha   90.00
_cell.angle_beta   90.00
_cell.angle_gamma   90.00
#
_symmetry.space_group_name_H-M   'P 1'
#
loop_
_entity.id
_entity.type
_entity.pdbx_description
1 polymer ?
#
loop_
_entity_poly.entity_id
_entity_poly.type
_entity_poly.pdbx_seq_one_letter_code
_entity_poly.pdbx_strand_id
1 'polypeptide(L)' 'MFKLSDFFILLAVAVSFAVSGYLWFSGYREQGIFTALWVPSILAFGIYFKVSALLARSR' A
#
# COMPACT_ATOMS: atom_id res chain seq x y z
N MET A 1 18.61 0.00 4.25
CA MET A 1 18.63 0.29 2.80
C MET A 1 17.29 -0.13 2.21
N PHE A 2 16.64 0.74 1.43
CA PHE A 2 15.40 0.39 0.74
C PHE A 2 15.70 -0.70 -0.29
N LYS A 3 14.95 -1.81 -0.24
CA LYS A 3 15.03 -2.86 -1.25
C LYS A 3 14.09 -2.54 -2.40
N LEU A 4 14.34 -3.15 -3.56
CA LEU A 4 13.44 -3.04 -4.71
C LEU A 4 11.99 -3.44 -4.34
N SER A 5 11.82 -4.40 -3.42
CA SER A 5 10.52 -4.78 -2.88
C SER A 5 9.79 -3.65 -2.15
N ASP A 6 10.52 -2.80 -1.40
CA ASP A 6 9.93 -1.65 -0.71
C ASP A 6 9.40 -0.64 -1.73
N PHE A 7 10.10 -0.46 -2.84
CA PHE A 7 9.67 0.43 -3.91
C PHE A 7 8.38 -0.05 -4.58
N PHE A 8 8.25 -1.36 -4.86
CA PHE A 8 7.01 -1.92 -5.41
C PHE A 8 5.81 -1.76 -4.46
N ILE A 9 6.00 -1.98 -3.15
CA ILE A 9 4.95 -1.76 -2.15
C ILE A 9 4.54 -0.28 -2.13
N LEU A 10 5.50 0.64 -2.05
CA LEU A 10 5.21 2.08 -2.01
C LEU A 10 4.55 2.57 -3.31
N LEU A 11 4.95 2.03 -4.46
CA LEU A 11 4.28 2.29 -5.73
C LEU A 11 2.83 1.79 -5.71
N ALA A 12 2.58 0.59 -5.19
CA ALA A 12 1.21 0.07 -5.06
C ALA A 12 0.35 0.93 -4.12
N VAL A 13 0.92 1.43 -3.02
CA VAL A 13 0.26 2.39 -2.12
C VAL A 13 -0.08 3.70 -2.86
N ALA A 14 0.87 4.25 -3.61
CA ALA A 14 0.66 5.48 -4.38
C ALA A 14 -0.42 5.32 -5.47
N VAL A 15 -0.40 4.20 -6.19
CA VAL A 15 -1.43 3.89 -7.21
C VAL A 15 -2.80 3.72 -6.56
N SER A 16 -2.89 2.99 -5.45
CA SER A 16 -4.13 2.81 -4.70
C SER A 16 -4.72 4.15 -4.24
N PHE A 17 -3.87 5.04 -3.71
CA PHE A 17 -4.27 6.38 -3.31
C PHE A 17 -4.74 7.23 -4.49
N ALA A 18 -4.02 7.21 -5.62
CA ALA A 18 -4.40 7.96 -6.81
C ALA A 18 -5.75 7.48 -7.38
N VAL A 19 -5.98 6.17 -7.43
CA VAL A 19 -7.25 5.57 -7.88
C VAL A 19 -8.40 5.95 -6.94
N SER A 20 -8.19 5.87 -5.63
CA SER A 20 -9.19 6.27 -4.63
C SER A 20 -9.58 7.75 -4.77
N GLY A 21 -8.58 8.63 -4.91
CA GLY A 21 -8.81 10.05 -5.18
C GLY A 21 -9.56 10.29 -6.49
N TYR A 22 -9.14 9.62 -7.57
CA TYR A 22 -9.80 9.72 -8.87
C TYR A 22 -11.28 9.30 -8.80
N LEU A 23 -11.59 8.19 -8.14
CA LEU A 23 -12.97 7.71 -7.96
C LEU A 23 -13.81 8.68 -7.13
N TRP A 24 -13.24 9.22 -6.05
CA TRP A 24 -13.90 10.20 -5.19
C TRP A 24 -14.31 11.46 -5.97
N PHE A 25 -13.39 12.02 -6.75
CA PHE A 25 -13.66 13.24 -7.54
C PHE A 25 -14.51 12.97 -8.78
N SER A 26 -14.55 11.73 -9.28
CA SER A 26 -15.42 11.32 -10.40
C SER A 26 -16.87 11.04 -9.99
N GLY A 27 -17.21 11.17 -8.70
CA GLY A 27 -18.56 10.96 -8.18
C GLY A 27 -18.82 9.53 -7.67
N TYR A 28 -17.88 8.60 -7.86
CA TYR A 28 -17.93 7.21 -7.37
C TYR A 28 -17.45 7.11 -5.92
N ARG A 29 -18.18 7.77 -5.00
CA ARG A 29 -17.73 7.96 -3.61
C ARG A 29 -17.59 6.65 -2.82
N GLU A 30 -18.54 5.73 -2.94
CA GLU A 30 -18.50 4.43 -2.25
C GLU A 30 -17.29 3.59 -2.71
N GLN A 31 -17.03 3.56 -4.01
CA GLN A 31 -15.87 2.88 -4.59
C GLN A 31 -14.57 3.58 -4.16
N GLY A 32 -14.57 4.91 -4.11
CA GLY A 32 -13.45 5.71 -3.61
C GLY A 32 -13.12 5.40 -2.15
N ILE A 33 -14.12 5.32 -1.27
CA ILE A 33 -13.94 4.95 0.14
C ILE A 33 -13.46 3.50 0.27
N PHE A 34 -14.07 2.56 -0.46
CA PHE A 34 -13.66 1.16 -0.43
C PHE A 34 -12.20 0.98 -0.86
N THR A 35 -11.79 1.65 -1.94
CA THR A 35 -10.40 1.62 -2.42
C THR A 35 -9.44 2.40 -1.51
N ALA A 36 -9.91 3.42 -0.80
CA ALA A 36 -9.10 4.12 0.21
C ALA A 36 -8.63 3.17 1.33
N LEU A 37 -9.44 2.17 1.70
CA LEU A 37 -9.07 1.15 2.69
C LEU A 37 -7.89 0.30 2.24
N TRP A 38 -7.65 0.15 0.94
CA TRP A 38 -6.53 -0.63 0.44
C TRP A 38 -5.18 0.04 0.75
N VAL A 39 -5.13 1.37 0.83
CA VAL A 39 -3.92 2.15 1.12
C VAL A 39 -3.25 1.70 2.43
N PRO A 40 -3.92 1.74 3.60
CA PRO A 40 -3.33 1.25 4.85
C PRO A 40 -3.11 -0.26 4.87
N SER A 41 -3.94 -1.07 4.18
CA SER A 41 -3.75 -2.52 4.11
C SER A 41 -2.48 -2.93 3.37
N ILE A 42 -2.20 -2.31 2.20
CA ILE A 42 -0.99 -2.57 1.42
C ILE A 42 0.25 -2.12 2.20
N LEU A 43 0.17 -0.96 2.88
CA LEU A 43 1.27 -0.45 3.69
C LEU A 43 1.56 -1.38 4.88
N ALA A 44 0.53 -1.82 5.61
CA ALA A 44 0.67 -2.76 6.72
C ALA A 44 1.27 -4.10 6.25
N PHE A 45 0.81 -4.61 5.10
CA PHE A 45 1.35 -5.81 4.48
C PHE A 45 2.85 -5.66 4.16
N GLY A 46 3.26 -4.53 3.57
CA GLY A 46 4.66 -4.24 3.29
C GLY A 46 5.54 -4.18 4.53
N ILE A 47 5.05 -3.51 5.59
CA ILE A 47 5.74 -3.45 6.89
C ILE A 47 5.90 -4.84 7.48
N TYR A 48 4.83 -5.64 7.49
CA TYR A 48 4.85 -7.01 8.00
C TYR A 48 5.90 -7.87 7.28
N PHE A 49 5.91 -7.87 5.96
CA PHE A 49 6.90 -8.62 5.17
C PHE A 49 8.33 -8.15 5.43
N LYS A 50 8.54 -6.85 5.54
CA LYS A 50 9.86 -6.28 5.84
C LYS A 50 10.37 -6.71 7.22
N VAL A 51 9.51 -6.63 8.24
CA VAL A 51 9.84 -7.07 9.61
C VAL A 51 10.14 -8.57 9.64
N SER A 52 9.30 -9.40 9.02
CA SER A 52 9.52 -10.85 8.93
C SER A 52 10.84 -11.19 8.23
N ALA A 53 11.18 -10.50 7.14
CA ALA A 53 12.45 -10.69 6.44
C ALA A 53 13.68 -10.24 7.26
N LEU A 54 13.54 -9.21 8.10
CA LEU A 54 14.59 -8.78 9.01
C LEU A 54 14.79 -9.79 10.14
N LEU A 55 13.71 -10.28 10.74
CA LEU A 55 13.75 -11.32 11.77
C LEU A 55 14.39 -12.61 11.27
N ALA A 56 14.09 -13.03 10.03
CA ALA A 56 14.69 -14.22 9.42
C ALA A 56 16.20 -14.10 9.19
N ARG A 57 16.73 -12.88 9.04
CA ARG A 57 18.18 -12.62 8.88
C ARG A 57 18.90 -12.49 10.23
N SER A 58 18.15 -12.28 11.32
CA SER A 58 18.68 -12.18 12.68
C SER A 58 18.90 -13.54 13.35
N ARG A 59 18.42 -14.63 12.75
CA ARG A 59 18.71 -16.01 13.13
C ARG A 59 19.78 -16.57 12.21
#